data_AF-A0A9P1FI63-F1
#
_entry.id   AF-A0A9P1FI63-F1
#
_cell.length_a   1.000
_cell.length_b   1.000
_cell.length_c   1.000
_cell.angle_alpha   90.00
_cell.angle_beta   90.00
_cell.angle_gamma   90.00
#
_symmetry.space_group_name_H-M   'P 1'
#
loop_
_entity.id
_entity.type
_entity.pdbx_description
1 polymer ?
#
loop_
_entity_poly.entity_id
_entity_poly.type
_entity_poly.pdbx_seq_one_letter_code
_entity_poly.pdbx_strand_id
1 'polypeptide(L)'
;MVFVAFLIMILSDSIPDIGAFWLIYLTNWALIVETIAMVMLCISTAWGYAKLPDGSSDARIVVILLLGVNEAQPLNALEFSPQEACLFWDFLAFPGFFAARIPWSFKNFIWGLVFLLTYLGWTLIHFFAQIGTPSGCELYIDPECPIYDAFDWNMPMMTTIITIFALVGYAVLAGLYTAFVRCRQCCFPTPVGEVETKDGPQNVETIENAA
;
A
#
# COMPACT_ATOMS: atom_id res chain seq x y z
N MET A 1 -7.86 4.15 16.17
CA MET A 1 -6.68 4.63 16.93
C MET A 1 -6.18 3.62 17.97
N VAL A 2 -7.07 2.98 18.75
CA VAL A 2 -6.68 1.94 19.73
C VAL A 2 -5.94 0.75 19.09
N PHE A 3 -6.35 0.34 17.88
CA PHE A 3 -5.72 -0.78 17.16
C PHE A 3 -4.25 -0.54 16.76
N VAL A 4 -3.93 0.70 16.33
CA VAL A 4 -2.54 1.09 15.99
C VAL A 4 -1.66 1.09 17.24
N ALA A 5 -2.19 1.58 18.36
CA ALA A 5 -1.48 1.53 19.64
C ALA A 5 -1.28 0.09 20.14
N PHE A 6 -2.24 -0.80 19.86
CA PHE A 6 -2.16 -2.21 20.23
C PHE A 6 -1.15 -3.00 19.39
N LEU A 7 -1.09 -2.74 18.07
CA LEU A 7 -0.06 -3.29 17.18
C LEU A 7 1.34 -2.80 17.57
N ILE A 8 1.49 -1.51 17.90
CA ILE A 8 2.75 -0.94 18.38
C ILE A 8 3.17 -1.56 19.72
N MET A 9 2.23 -1.84 20.63
CA MET A 9 2.54 -2.50 21.91
C MET A 9 2.92 -3.98 21.75
N ILE A 10 2.22 -4.73 20.90
CA ILE A 10 2.57 -6.15 20.64
C ILE A 10 3.94 -6.26 19.95
N LEU A 11 4.23 -5.35 19.02
CA LEU A 11 5.55 -5.24 18.40
C LEU A 11 6.63 -4.81 19.41
N SER A 12 6.28 -4.01 20.42
CA SER A 12 7.21 -3.55 21.46
C SER A 12 7.58 -4.65 22.46
N ASP A 13 6.64 -5.51 22.85
CA ASP A 13 6.86 -6.55 23.87
C ASP A 13 7.68 -7.75 23.37
N SER A 14 7.90 -7.86 22.07
CA SER A 14 8.59 -9.00 21.44
C SER A 14 10.10 -8.75 21.22
N ILE A 15 10.68 -7.65 21.72
CA ILE A 15 12.01 -7.19 21.29
C ILE A 15 13.04 -7.23 22.44
N PRO A 16 14.18 -7.94 22.28
CA PRO A 16 15.28 -7.92 23.25
C PRO A 16 16.04 -6.57 23.26
N ASP A 17 16.56 -6.17 24.42
CA ASP A 17 17.25 -4.90 24.75
C ASP A 17 18.52 -4.57 23.91
N ILE A 18 18.42 -4.40 22.58
CA ILE A 18 19.57 -4.14 21.70
C ILE A 18 19.44 -2.79 20.98
N GLY A 19 19.56 -1.69 21.73
CA GLY A 19 19.95 -0.33 21.28
C GLY A 19 19.56 0.16 19.87
N ALA A 20 20.42 0.97 19.25
CA ALA A 20 20.20 1.58 17.92
C ALA A 20 20.05 0.57 16.76
N PHE A 21 20.35 -0.71 17.02
CA PHE A 21 20.09 -1.84 16.11
C PHE A 21 18.59 -2.04 15.83
N TRP A 22 17.72 -1.53 16.71
CA TRP A 22 16.27 -1.53 16.50
C TRP A 22 15.82 -0.76 15.25
N LEU A 23 16.52 0.31 14.86
CA LEU A 23 16.19 1.04 13.62
C LEU A 23 16.46 0.19 12.36
N ILE A 24 17.36 -0.79 12.45
CA ILE A 24 17.64 -1.76 11.39
C ILE A 24 16.58 -2.85 11.38
N TYR A 25 16.05 -3.28 12.53
CA TYR A 25 14.95 -4.25 12.59
C TYR A 25 13.56 -3.66 12.28
N LEU A 26 13.38 -2.35 12.51
CA LEU A 26 12.26 -1.58 11.96
C LEU A 26 12.24 -1.58 10.42
N THR A 27 13.30 -2.01 9.74
CA THR A 27 13.29 -2.15 8.28
C THR A 27 12.55 -3.39 7.80
N ASN A 28 11.66 -3.99 8.58
CA ASN A 28 10.57 -4.74 7.98
C ASN A 28 9.61 -3.74 7.31
N TRP A 29 10.10 -3.06 6.27
CA TRP A 29 9.41 -2.01 5.53
C TRP A 29 8.08 -2.52 5.01
N ALA A 30 7.98 -3.82 4.73
CA ALA A 30 6.73 -4.50 4.42
C ALA A 30 5.68 -4.31 5.54
N LEU A 31 6.01 -4.61 6.80
CA LEU A 31 5.13 -4.44 7.95
C LEU A 31 4.74 -2.97 8.18
N ILE A 32 5.68 -2.04 8.02
CA ILE A 32 5.37 -0.60 8.15
C ILE A 32 4.42 -0.14 7.03
N VAL A 33 4.72 -0.52 5.79
CA VAL A 33 3.90 -0.17 4.63
C VAL A 33 2.52 -0.82 4.72
N GLU A 34 2.45 -2.07 5.13
CA GLU A 34 1.20 -2.79 5.38
C GLU A 34 0.38 -2.13 6.49
N THR A 35 1.01 -1.77 7.61
CA THR A 35 0.35 -1.06 8.71
C THR A 35 -0.18 0.30 8.25
N ILE A 36 0.63 1.08 7.53
CA ILE A 36 0.20 2.38 6.99
C ILE A 36 -0.94 2.19 5.98
N ALA A 37 -0.85 1.19 5.11
CA ALA A 37 -1.89 0.87 4.14
C ALA A 37 -3.20 0.50 4.84
N MET A 38 -3.15 -0.32 5.89
CA MET A 38 -4.31 -0.67 6.71
C MET A 38 -4.91 0.57 7.37
N VAL A 39 -4.07 1.44 7.96
CA VAL A 39 -4.53 2.68 8.61
C VAL A 39 -5.20 3.61 7.59
N MET A 40 -4.58 3.81 6.43
CA MET A 40 -5.15 4.62 5.36
C MET A 40 -6.45 4.03 4.82
N LEU A 41 -6.53 2.70 4.69
CA LEU A 41 -7.75 2.00 4.28
C LEU A 41 -8.87 2.23 5.31
N CYS A 42 -8.59 2.08 6.60
CA CYS A 42 -9.56 2.36 7.67
C CYS A 42 -10.03 3.83 7.65
N ILE A 43 -9.10 4.79 7.52
CA ILE A 43 -9.44 6.22 7.47
C ILE A 43 -10.31 6.53 6.25
N SER A 44 -9.92 6.04 5.07
CA SER A 44 -10.67 6.26 3.83
C SER A 44 -12.07 5.65 3.88
N THR A 45 -12.20 4.47 4.51
CA THR A 45 -13.47 3.77 4.68
C THR A 45 -14.38 4.50 5.67
N ALA A 46 -13.83 4.93 6.82
CA ALA A 46 -14.56 5.73 7.80
C ALA A 46 -15.02 7.08 7.22
N TRP A 47 -14.15 7.73 6.44
CA TRP A 47 -14.47 8.99 5.77
C TRP A 47 -15.54 8.80 4.69
N GLY A 48 -15.46 7.74 3.89
CA GLY A 48 -16.49 7.37 2.93
C GLY A 48 -17.84 7.11 3.60
N TYR A 49 -17.84 6.42 4.73
CA TYR A 49 -19.04 6.17 5.52
C TYR A 49 -19.69 7.47 6.02
N ALA A 50 -18.88 8.41 6.52
CA ALA A 50 -19.35 9.70 7.02
C ALA A 50 -19.96 10.61 5.93
N LYS A 51 -19.68 10.33 4.65
CA LYS A 51 -20.15 11.11 3.49
C LYS A 51 -21.34 10.49 2.75
N LEU A 52 -21.81 9.29 3.13
CA LEU A 52 -22.95 8.66 2.48
C LEU A 52 -24.26 9.39 2.83
N PRO A 53 -25.10 9.75 1.84
CA PRO A 53 -26.40 10.35 2.11
C PRO A 53 -27.29 9.40 2.93
N ASP A 54 -28.04 9.97 3.88
CA ASP A 54 -28.98 9.22 4.70
C ASP A 54 -30.06 8.59 3.81
N GLY A 55 -29.96 7.27 3.60
CA GLY A 55 -30.88 6.50 2.75
C GLY A 55 -30.25 5.34 1.99
N SER A 56 -28.91 5.27 1.83
CA SER A 56 -28.27 4.17 1.09
C SER A 56 -27.92 2.99 2.02
N SER A 57 -28.91 2.17 2.41
CA SER A 57 -28.72 0.97 3.23
C SER A 57 -27.72 -0.02 2.62
N ASP A 58 -27.75 -0.15 1.30
CA ASP A 58 -27.03 -1.20 0.58
C ASP A 58 -25.52 -0.93 0.55
N ALA A 59 -25.12 0.35 0.42
CA ALA A 59 -23.71 0.73 0.47
C ALA A 59 -23.10 0.54 1.87
N ARG A 60 -23.90 0.71 2.94
CA ARG A 60 -23.44 0.49 4.31
C ARG A 60 -23.16 -0.99 4.59
N ILE A 61 -23.96 -1.90 4.05
CA ILE A 61 -23.77 -3.36 4.20
C ILE A 61 -22.48 -3.82 3.51
N VAL A 62 -22.20 -3.34 2.30
CA VAL A 62 -20.95 -3.69 1.57
C VAL A 62 -19.72 -3.19 2.32
N VAL A 63 -19.75 -1.98 2.88
CA VAL A 63 -18.64 -1.44 3.67
C VAL A 63 -18.43 -2.22 4.97
N ILE A 64 -19.51 -2.61 5.66
CA ILE A 64 -19.42 -3.42 6.89
C ILE A 64 -18.90 -4.83 6.58
N LEU A 65 -19.33 -5.45 5.48
CA LEU A 65 -18.81 -6.75 5.04
C LEU A 65 -17.31 -6.68 4.69
N LEU A 66 -16.87 -5.62 4.01
CA LEU A 66 -15.45 -5.42 3.68
C LEU A 66 -14.58 -5.19 4.93
N LEU A 67 -15.11 -4.52 5.96
CA LEU A 67 -14.43 -4.36 7.25
C LEU A 67 -14.44 -5.66 8.07
N GLY A 68 -15.56 -6.37 8.10
CA GLY A 68 -15.72 -7.62 8.87
C GLY A 68 -14.90 -8.78 8.32
N VAL A 69 -14.71 -8.85 7.00
CA VAL A 69 -13.82 -9.85 6.37
C VAL A 69 -12.36 -9.61 6.77
N ASN A 70 -11.94 -8.34 6.92
CA ASN A 70 -10.60 -7.98 7.40
C ASN A 70 -10.36 -8.32 8.89
N GLU A 71 -11.39 -8.25 9.74
CA GLU A 71 -11.25 -8.52 11.19
C GLU A 71 -11.35 -10.01 11.59
N ALA A 72 -11.84 -10.90 10.73
CA ALA A 72 -12.04 -12.32 11.09
C ALA A 72 -10.74 -13.17 11.18
N GLN A 73 -9.58 -12.55 11.02
CA GLN A 73 -8.29 -13.24 10.84
C GLN A 73 -7.55 -13.70 12.11
N PRO A 74 -7.65 -13.13 13.32
CA PRO A 74 -6.80 -13.62 14.41
C PRO A 74 -7.28 -14.94 15.01
N LEU A 75 -8.51 -15.41 14.75
CA LEU A 75 -9.05 -16.62 15.38
C LEU A 75 -8.85 -17.92 14.59
N ASN A 76 -8.62 -17.85 13.27
CA ASN A 76 -8.51 -19.05 12.42
C ASN A 76 -7.10 -19.26 11.82
N ALA A 77 -6.13 -18.40 12.17
CA ALA A 77 -4.75 -18.47 11.68
C ALA A 77 -3.92 -19.64 12.26
N LEU A 78 -4.55 -20.62 12.91
CA LEU A 78 -3.86 -21.78 13.48
C LEU A 78 -3.63 -22.94 12.49
N GLU A 79 -4.28 -22.95 11.31
CA GLU A 79 -4.18 -24.09 10.38
C GLU A 79 -3.75 -23.77 8.95
N PHE A 80 -3.68 -22.49 8.54
CA PHE A 80 -3.14 -22.13 7.23
C PHE A 80 -1.66 -21.78 7.31
N SER A 81 -0.86 -22.29 6.38
CA SER A 81 0.52 -21.81 6.24
C SER A 81 0.49 -20.30 5.90
N PRO A 82 1.40 -19.48 6.46
CA PRO A 82 1.43 -18.04 6.21
C PRO A 82 1.40 -17.66 4.72
N GLN A 83 1.97 -18.51 3.86
CA GLN A 83 2.00 -18.32 2.40
C GLN A 83 0.62 -18.43 1.74
N GLU A 84 -0.22 -19.38 2.15
CA GLU A 84 -1.53 -19.60 1.52
C GLU A 84 -2.53 -18.50 1.88
N ALA A 85 -2.46 -18.00 3.13
CA ALA A 85 -3.24 -16.87 3.57
C ALA A 85 -2.91 -15.61 2.75
N CYS A 86 -1.62 -15.29 2.54
CA CYS A 86 -1.21 -14.16 1.72
C CYS A 86 -1.73 -14.25 0.28
N LEU A 87 -1.59 -15.41 -0.38
CA LEU A 87 -2.05 -15.58 -1.77
C LEU A 87 -3.58 -15.43 -1.90
N PHE A 88 -4.34 -15.93 -0.93
CA PHE A 88 -5.79 -15.78 -0.91
C PHE A 88 -6.21 -14.31 -0.76
N TRP A 89 -5.52 -13.57 0.11
CA TRP A 89 -5.75 -12.13 0.28
C TRP A 89 -5.38 -11.34 -0.96
N ASP A 90 -4.24 -11.64 -1.58
CA ASP A 90 -3.84 -11.02 -2.84
C ASP A 90 -4.90 -11.26 -3.93
N PHE A 91 -5.46 -12.47 -3.98
CA PHE A 91 -6.51 -12.82 -4.94
C PHE A 91 -7.83 -12.08 -4.68
N LEU A 92 -8.19 -11.79 -3.43
CA LEU A 92 -9.39 -10.99 -3.10
C LEU A 92 -9.16 -9.48 -3.23
N ALA A 93 -7.95 -9.02 -2.91
CA ALA A 93 -7.56 -7.62 -3.04
C ALA A 93 -7.49 -7.19 -4.51
N PHE A 94 -7.12 -8.11 -5.42
CA PHE A 94 -6.99 -7.81 -6.84
C PHE A 94 -8.31 -7.32 -7.46
N PRO A 95 -9.45 -8.05 -7.39
CA PRO A 95 -10.74 -7.54 -7.86
C PRO A 95 -11.18 -6.27 -7.11
N GLY A 96 -10.91 -6.20 -5.80
CA GLY A 96 -11.20 -5.03 -4.98
C GLY A 96 -10.50 -3.77 -5.49
N PHE A 97 -9.26 -3.89 -5.96
CA PHE A 97 -8.48 -2.79 -6.53
C PHE A 97 -9.03 -2.29 -7.87
N PHE A 98 -9.56 -3.20 -8.72
CA PHE A 98 -10.20 -2.82 -9.98
C PHE A 98 -11.63 -2.28 -9.78
N ALA A 99 -12.35 -2.81 -8.80
CA ALA A 99 -13.69 -2.36 -8.42
C ALA A 99 -13.66 -1.01 -7.70
N ALA A 100 -12.67 -0.80 -6.83
CA ALA A 100 -12.46 0.46 -6.13
C ALA A 100 -12.10 1.53 -7.16
N ARG A 101 -12.89 2.60 -7.23
CA ARG A 101 -12.62 3.77 -8.09
C ARG A 101 -11.50 4.64 -7.51
N ILE A 102 -10.41 4.02 -7.06
CA ILE A 102 -9.28 4.74 -6.49
C ILE A 102 -8.71 5.63 -7.60
N PRO A 103 -8.60 6.94 -7.38
CA PRO A 103 -8.00 7.85 -8.36
C PRO A 103 -6.48 7.62 -8.37
N TRP A 104 -6.02 6.59 -9.08
CA TRP A 104 -4.61 6.39 -9.32
C TRP A 104 -4.15 7.31 -10.45
N SER A 105 -3.10 8.08 -10.20
CA SER A 105 -2.40 8.84 -11.23
C SER A 105 -1.09 8.15 -11.56
N PHE A 106 -0.66 8.17 -12.82
CA PHE A 106 0.67 7.71 -13.22
C PHE A 106 1.79 8.48 -12.50
N LYS A 107 1.52 9.69 -11.99
CA LYS A 107 2.45 10.43 -11.13
C LYS A 107 2.79 9.67 -9.84
N ASN A 108 1.87 8.85 -9.34
CA ASN A 108 2.05 8.06 -8.11
C ASN A 108 2.90 6.80 -8.36
N PHE A 109 3.02 6.35 -9.63
CA PHE A 109 3.90 5.23 -10.00
C PHE A 109 5.37 5.52 -9.67
N ILE A 110 5.80 6.77 -9.84
CA ILE A 110 7.17 7.19 -9.57
C ILE A 110 7.53 6.91 -8.10
N TRP A 111 6.61 7.14 -7.17
CA TRP A 111 6.86 6.89 -5.75
C TRP A 111 7.06 5.41 -5.43
N GLY A 112 6.27 4.52 -6.04
CA GLY A 112 6.47 3.08 -5.85
C GLY A 112 7.77 2.59 -6.50
N LEU A 113 8.17 3.15 -7.64
CA LEU A 113 9.47 2.85 -8.25
C LEU A 113 10.63 3.34 -7.37
N VAL A 114 10.56 4.56 -6.84
CA VAL A 114 11.56 5.10 -5.91
C VAL A 114 11.66 4.23 -4.65
N PHE A 115 10.53 3.80 -4.10
CA PHE A 115 10.51 2.87 -2.97
C PHE A 115 11.20 1.54 -3.31
N LEU A 116 10.84 0.91 -4.44
CA LEU A 116 11.45 -0.35 -4.87
C LEU A 116 12.96 -0.22 -5.07
N LEU A 117 13.43 0.85 -5.70
CA LEU A 117 14.86 1.10 -5.89
C LEU A 117 15.58 1.39 -4.57
N THR A 118 14.95 2.12 -3.65
CA THR A 118 15.49 2.39 -2.31
C THR A 118 15.62 1.09 -1.52
N TYR A 119 14.61 0.22 -1.60
CA TYR A 119 14.62 -1.09 -0.97
C TYR A 119 15.73 -1.97 -1.53
N LEU A 120 15.89 -2.07 -2.85
CA LEU A 120 16.98 -2.81 -3.49
C LEU A 120 18.36 -2.22 -3.13
N GLY A 121 18.49 -0.90 -3.09
CA GLY A 121 19.71 -0.23 -2.65
C GLY A 121 20.05 -0.57 -1.20
N TRP A 122 19.05 -0.63 -0.32
CA TRP A 122 19.21 -1.01 1.07
C TRP A 122 19.69 -2.46 1.22
N THR A 123 19.10 -3.41 0.48
CA THR A 123 19.54 -4.82 0.53
C THR A 123 20.98 -4.98 0.02
N LEU A 124 21.38 -4.23 -1.01
CA LEU A 124 22.77 -4.20 -1.50
C LEU A 124 23.75 -3.62 -0.48
N ILE A 125 23.39 -2.51 0.17
CA ILE A 125 24.23 -1.90 1.22
C ILE A 125 24.49 -2.93 2.33
N HIS A 126 23.46 -3.64 2.79
CA HIS A 126 23.60 -4.66 3.83
C HIS A 126 24.47 -5.84 3.40
N PHE A 127 24.33 -6.29 2.16
CA PHE A 127 25.19 -7.32 1.60
C PHE A 127 26.67 -6.91 1.60
N PHE A 128 27.00 -5.73 1.06
CA PHE A 128 28.38 -5.25 1.04
C PHE A 128 28.94 -4.91 2.42
N ALA A 129 28.08 -4.50 3.36
CA ALA A 129 28.46 -4.23 4.74
C ALA A 129 28.57 -5.50 5.61
N GLN A 130 28.19 -6.68 5.07
CA GLN A 130 28.13 -7.95 5.81
C GLN A 130 27.31 -7.84 7.11
N ILE A 131 26.21 -7.10 7.06
CA ILE A 131 25.29 -6.94 8.18
C ILE A 131 24.11 -7.90 7.93
N GLY A 132 24.20 -9.10 8.52
CA GLY A 132 23.17 -10.13 8.46
C GLY A 132 22.20 -10.13 9.65
N THR A 133 21.45 -11.23 9.78
CA THR A 133 20.56 -11.46 10.93
C THR A 133 21.37 -11.91 12.18
N PRO A 134 20.97 -11.49 13.39
CA PRO A 134 21.66 -11.85 14.63
C PRO A 134 21.48 -13.32 15.03
N SER A 135 20.48 -14.02 14.48
CA SER A 135 20.22 -15.43 14.74
C SER A 135 20.94 -16.37 13.78
N GLY A 136 21.60 -15.83 12.75
CA GLY A 136 22.10 -16.58 11.61
C GLY A 136 21.02 -17.32 10.83
N CYS A 137 21.46 -18.10 9.85
CA CYS A 137 20.62 -19.01 9.08
C CYS A 137 21.36 -20.30 8.74
N GLU A 138 20.62 -21.37 8.43
CA GLU A 138 21.18 -22.71 8.22
C GLU A 138 22.17 -22.79 7.04
N LEU A 139 22.00 -21.91 6.04
CA LEU A 139 22.83 -21.92 4.83
C LEU A 139 24.15 -21.13 4.95
N TYR A 140 24.26 -20.16 5.87
CA TYR A 140 25.36 -19.20 5.91
C TYR A 140 25.94 -19.07 7.32
N ILE A 141 27.26 -18.88 7.40
CA ILE A 141 27.93 -18.59 8.67
C ILE A 141 27.72 -17.11 9.01
N ASP A 142 27.44 -16.80 10.27
CA ASP A 142 27.34 -15.42 10.72
C ASP A 142 28.62 -14.63 10.40
N PRO A 143 28.54 -13.41 9.81
CA PRO A 143 27.35 -12.58 9.59
C PRO A 143 26.83 -12.54 8.14
N GLU A 144 27.12 -13.55 7.31
CA GLU A 144 26.83 -13.55 5.86
C GLU A 144 25.36 -13.84 5.51
N CYS A 145 24.52 -14.06 6.52
CA CYS A 145 23.11 -14.36 6.33
C CYS A 145 22.34 -13.15 5.74
N PRO A 146 21.61 -13.30 4.62
CA PRO A 146 20.84 -12.20 4.05
C PRO A 146 19.75 -11.74 5.02
N ILE A 147 19.50 -10.43 5.11
CA ILE A 147 18.40 -9.89 5.94
C ILE A 147 17.03 -10.27 5.37
N TYR A 148 16.93 -10.44 4.06
CA TYR A 148 15.70 -10.81 3.37
C TYR A 148 15.95 -12.06 2.55
N ASP A 149 15.28 -13.16 2.90
CA ASP A 149 15.43 -14.45 2.20
C ASP A 149 15.14 -14.37 0.70
N ALA A 150 14.25 -13.46 0.28
CA ALA A 150 13.92 -13.24 -1.12
C ALA A 150 15.04 -12.59 -1.94
N PHE A 151 15.99 -11.90 -1.29
CA PHE A 151 17.09 -11.18 -1.92
C PHE A 151 18.44 -11.69 -1.40
N ASP A 152 18.74 -12.93 -1.74
CA ASP A 152 20.02 -13.55 -1.42
C ASP A 152 21.11 -13.15 -2.42
N TRP A 153 21.87 -12.12 -2.07
CA TRP A 153 22.98 -11.62 -2.89
C TRP A 153 24.19 -12.57 -2.94
N ASN A 154 24.24 -13.62 -2.09
CA ASN A 154 25.19 -14.72 -2.25
C ASN A 154 24.85 -15.60 -3.47
N MET A 155 23.59 -15.57 -3.91
CA MET A 155 23.11 -16.18 -5.17
C MET A 155 22.69 -15.10 -6.18
N PRO A 156 23.65 -14.32 -6.74
CA PRO A 156 23.36 -13.09 -7.48
C PRO A 156 22.50 -13.32 -8.73
N MET A 157 22.59 -14.49 -9.36
CA MET A 157 21.78 -14.82 -10.53
C MET A 157 20.28 -14.88 -10.17
N MET A 158 19.92 -15.60 -9.11
CA MET A 158 18.52 -15.72 -8.66
C MET A 158 17.98 -14.36 -8.22
N THR A 159 18.74 -13.63 -7.42
CA THR A 159 18.36 -12.31 -6.93
C THR A 159 18.20 -11.28 -8.06
N THR A 160 19.07 -11.34 -9.07
CA THR A 160 18.95 -10.50 -10.28
C THR A 160 17.67 -10.83 -11.05
N ILE A 161 17.34 -12.12 -11.23
CA ILE A 161 16.11 -12.56 -11.90
C ILE A 161 14.88 -12.02 -11.16
N ILE A 162 14.81 -12.22 -9.84
CA ILE A 162 13.71 -11.73 -8.99
C ILE A 162 13.58 -10.20 -9.11
N THR A 163 14.71 -9.49 -9.06
CA THR A 163 14.73 -8.02 -9.18
C THR A 163 14.19 -7.54 -10.54
N ILE A 164 14.60 -8.17 -11.64
CA ILE A 164 14.10 -7.86 -12.98
C ILE A 164 12.60 -8.13 -13.06
N PHE A 165 12.14 -9.28 -12.57
CA PHE A 165 10.71 -9.61 -12.54
C PHE A 165 9.91 -8.61 -11.71
N ALA A 166 10.41 -8.18 -10.55
CA ALA A 166 9.76 -7.17 -9.73
C ALA A 166 9.64 -5.82 -10.46
N LEU A 167 10.73 -5.34 -11.09
CA LEU A 167 10.74 -4.07 -11.83
C LEU A 167 9.82 -4.10 -13.06
N VAL A 168 9.94 -5.15 -13.88
CA VAL A 168 9.13 -5.31 -15.09
C VAL A 168 7.66 -5.56 -14.72
N GLY A 169 7.41 -6.45 -13.76
CA GLY A 169 6.07 -6.75 -13.27
C GLY A 169 5.37 -5.52 -12.72
N TYR A 170 6.06 -4.69 -11.94
CA TYR A 170 5.52 -3.43 -11.43
C TYR A 170 5.15 -2.46 -12.57
N ALA A 171 6.01 -2.30 -13.58
CA ALA A 171 5.74 -1.44 -14.74
C ALA A 171 4.56 -1.95 -15.57
N VAL A 172 4.49 -3.26 -15.83
CA VAL A 172 3.38 -3.90 -16.55
C VAL A 172 2.06 -3.70 -15.81
N LEU A 173 2.04 -3.96 -14.50
CA LEU A 173 0.85 -3.80 -13.67
C LEU A 173 0.34 -2.35 -13.67
N ALA A 174 1.24 -1.38 -13.54
CA ALA A 174 0.89 0.04 -13.62
C ALA A 174 0.34 0.44 -14.99
N GLY A 175 0.91 -0.10 -16.07
CA GLY A 175 0.43 0.11 -17.44
C GLY A 175 -0.98 -0.47 -17.65
N LEU A 176 -1.19 -1.72 -17.24
CA LEU A 176 -2.49 -2.40 -17.31
C LEU A 176 -3.55 -1.65 -16.51
N TYR A 177 -3.22 -1.24 -15.28
CA TYR A 177 -4.13 -0.45 -14.45
C TYR A 177 -4.50 0.89 -15.12
N THR A 178 -3.51 1.59 -15.67
CA THR A 178 -3.74 2.86 -16.37
C THR A 178 -4.64 2.68 -17.60
N ALA A 179 -4.41 1.61 -18.37
CA ALA A 179 -5.25 1.26 -19.52
C ALA A 179 -6.68 0.96 -19.08
N PHE A 180 -6.86 0.18 -18.01
CA PHE A 180 -8.16 -0.13 -17.43
C PHE A 180 -8.92 1.12 -16.98
N VAL A 181 -8.26 2.03 -16.27
CA VAL A 181 -8.87 3.31 -15.84
C VAL A 181 -9.32 4.13 -17.05
N ARG A 182 -8.49 4.22 -18.10
CA ARG A 182 -8.86 4.92 -19.34
C ARG A 182 -10.07 4.29 -20.02
N CYS A 183 -10.08 2.96 -20.18
CA CYS A 183 -11.23 2.24 -20.74
C CYS A 183 -12.51 2.51 -19.93
N ARG A 184 -12.41 2.49 -18.60
CA ARG A 184 -13.53 2.78 -17.70
C ARG A 184 -14.04 4.22 -17.85
N GLN A 185 -13.15 5.20 -17.95
CA GLN A 185 -13.50 6.61 -18.16
C GLN A 185 -14.18 6.84 -19.51
N CYS A 186 -13.81 6.08 -20.55
CA CYS A 186 -14.49 6.12 -21.85
C CYS A 186 -15.92 5.58 -21.78
N CYS A 187 -16.16 4.50 -21.03
CA CYS A 187 -17.48 3.89 -20.91
C CYS A 187 -18.42 4.65 -19.96
N PHE A 188 -17.87 5.27 -18.92
CA PHE A 188 -18.61 6.05 -17.92
C PHE A 188 -18.01 7.44 -17.83
N PRO A 189 -18.24 8.30 -18.86
CA PRO A 189 -17.80 9.68 -18.79
C PRO A 189 -18.39 10.27 -17.51
N THR A 190 -17.52 10.81 -16.67
CA THR A 190 -17.98 11.55 -15.49
C THR A 190 -18.84 12.68 -16.05
N PRO A 191 -20.12 12.82 -15.63
CA PRO A 191 -20.93 13.93 -16.09
C PRO A 191 -20.11 15.18 -15.81
N VAL A 192 -19.89 15.98 -16.86
CA VAL A 192 -19.19 17.27 -16.79
C VAL A 192 -20.11 18.21 -16.03
N GLY A 193 -20.27 17.95 -14.74
CA GLY A 193 -21.17 18.63 -13.82
C GLY A 193 -20.40 19.76 -13.17
N GLU A 194 -20.74 20.96 -13.59
CA GLU A 194 -20.22 22.24 -13.10
C GLU A 194 -18.70 22.32 -13.21
N VAL A 195 -18.24 22.66 -14.42
CA VAL A 195 -17.23 23.73 -14.49
C VAL A 195 -17.81 24.83 -13.63
N GLU A 196 -17.30 24.94 -12.40
CA GLU A 196 -17.50 26.09 -11.53
C GLU A 196 -17.04 27.26 -12.38
N THR A 197 -17.98 27.87 -13.10
CA THR A 197 -17.78 29.09 -13.84
C THR A 197 -17.34 30.07 -12.78
N LYS A 198 -16.02 30.23 -12.65
CA LYS A 198 -15.38 31.38 -12.02
C LYS A 198 -15.67 32.66 -12.81
N ASP A 199 -16.77 32.73 -13.53
CA ASP A 199 -17.52 33.96 -13.75
C ASP A 199 -18.13 34.32 -12.39
N GLY A 200 -17.25 34.74 -11.47
CA GLY A 200 -17.68 35.62 -10.40
C GLY A 200 -18.46 36.77 -11.04
N PRO A 201 -19.48 37.32 -10.36
CA PRO A 201 -20.29 38.39 -10.90
C PRO A 201 -19.37 39.52 -11.35
N GLN A 202 -19.15 39.65 -12.66
CA GLN A 202 -18.58 40.86 -13.20
C GLN A 202 -19.61 41.93 -12.92
N ASN A 203 -19.24 42.78 -11.97
CA ASN A 203 -19.87 44.04 -11.62
C ASN A 203 -20.61 44.60 -12.84
N VAL A 204 -21.93 44.54 -12.77
CA VAL A 204 -22.80 45.44 -13.52
C VAL A 204 -22.49 46.82 -12.95
N GLU A 205 -21.44 47.45 -13.47
CA GLU A 205 -21.20 48.88 -13.28
C GLU A 205 -22.39 49.61 -13.89
N THR A 206 -23.27 49.96 -12.97
CA THR A 206 -24.24 51.03 -12.97
C THR A 206 -23.95 52.09 -14.03
N ILE A 207 -24.67 52.01 -15.15
CA ILE A 207 -24.92 53.15 -16.03
C ILE A 207 -25.84 54.07 -15.25
N GLU A 208 -25.28 54.99 -14.47
CA GLU A 208 -26.02 56.12 -13.94
C GLU A 208 -25.14 57.37 -14.02
N ASN A 209 -25.65 58.35 -14.78
CA ASN A 209 -25.31 59.78 -14.76
C ASN A 209 -24.19 60.26 -15.69
N ALA A 210 -24.59 60.55 -16.93
CA ALA A 210 -24.15 61.76 -17.62
C ALA A 210 -25.37 62.40 -18.33
N ALA A 211 -26.07 63.25 -17.58
CA ALA A 211 -26.97 64.28 -18.07
C ALA A 211 -26.32 65.65 -17.83
#